data_AF-A0A7S2FLP0-F1
#
_entry.id   AF-A0A7S2FLP0-F1
#
_cell.length_a   1.000
_cell.length_b   1.000
_cell.length_c   1.000
_cell.angle_alpha   90.00
_cell.angle_beta   90.00
_cell.angle_gamma   90.00
#
_symmetry.space_group_name_H-M   'P 1'
#
loop_
_entity.id
_entity.type
_entity.pdbx_description
1 polymer ?
#
loop_
_entity_poly.entity_id
_entity_poly.type
_entity_poly.pdbx_seq_one_letter_code
_entity_poly.pdbx_strand_id
1 'polypeptide(L)'
;VRLQPGNLFKPCNVDACVNPAQSRCGRCKLRVYCSPSCRDADWIDHKVYCEAPSTPIAYTKEQMRTWYAKQDKFRDKDEELSAFEEVPLPAFGEMWARFKK
;
A
#
# COMPACT_ATOMS: atom_id res chain seq x y z
N VAL A 1 -17.02 -5.33 -14.97
CA VAL A 1 -15.70 -5.39 -15.66
C VAL A 1 -15.02 -6.69 -15.24
N ARG A 2 -14.69 -7.57 -16.18
CA ARG A 2 -14.03 -8.87 -15.92
C ARG A 2 -12.54 -8.66 -15.68
N LEU A 3 -11.96 -9.33 -14.68
CA LEU A 3 -10.54 -9.28 -14.39
C LEU A 3 -9.77 -10.22 -15.32
N GLN A 4 -8.69 -9.74 -15.92
CA GLN A 4 -7.81 -10.57 -16.73
C GLN A 4 -6.93 -11.48 -15.84
N PRO A 5 -6.58 -12.69 -16.30
CA PRO A 5 -5.91 -13.74 -15.51
C PRO A 5 -4.43 -13.47 -15.15
N GLY A 6 -3.95 -12.23 -15.23
CA GLY A 6 -2.60 -11.83 -14.81
C GLY A 6 -2.55 -10.98 -13.54
N ASN A 7 -3.69 -10.70 -12.89
CA ASN A 7 -3.74 -9.87 -11.69
C ASN A 7 -3.76 -10.76 -10.44
N LEU A 8 -2.61 -10.84 -9.77
CA LEU A 8 -2.35 -11.71 -8.62
C LEU A 8 -3.40 -11.54 -7.49
N PHE A 9 -4.09 -12.65 -7.18
CA PHE A 9 -4.67 -13.06 -5.90
C PHE A 9 -5.33 -12.03 -4.98
N LYS A 10 -6.22 -11.15 -5.46
CA LYS A 10 -7.18 -10.53 -4.51
C LYS A 10 -8.30 -11.54 -4.22
N PRO A 11 -8.51 -11.96 -2.95
CA PRO A 11 -9.65 -12.80 -2.60
C PRO A 11 -10.95 -12.02 -2.80
N CYS A 12 -12.05 -12.74 -2.89
CA CYS A 12 -13.39 -12.16 -2.89
C CYS A 12 -13.57 -11.25 -1.67
N ASN A 13 -14.32 -10.15 -1.84
CA ASN A 13 -14.54 -9.21 -0.75
C ASN A 13 -15.59 -9.67 0.28
N VAL A 14 -16.22 -10.82 0.07
CA VAL A 14 -17.15 -11.41 1.04
C VAL A 14 -16.34 -12.22 2.04
N ASP A 15 -16.46 -11.94 3.34
CA ASP A 15 -15.63 -12.54 4.40
C ASP A 15 -15.71 -14.08 4.44
N ALA A 16 -16.87 -14.64 4.10
CA ALA A 16 -17.07 -16.09 4.02
C ALA A 16 -16.52 -16.74 2.74
N CYS A 17 -15.88 -15.99 1.83
CA CYS A 17 -15.47 -16.46 0.52
C CYS A 17 -13.95 -16.28 0.28
N VAL A 18 -13.24 -17.39 0.13
CA VAL A 18 -11.78 -17.42 -0.13
C VAL A 18 -11.42 -17.52 -1.61
N ASN A 19 -12.43 -17.56 -2.49
CA ASN A 19 -12.22 -17.71 -3.92
C ASN A 19 -11.51 -16.48 -4.53
N PRO A 20 -10.67 -16.67 -5.56
CA PRO A 20 -10.04 -15.55 -6.24
C PRO A 20 -11.10 -14.69 -6.93
N ALA A 21 -10.95 -13.37 -6.81
CA ALA A 21 -11.86 -12.45 -7.46
C ALA A 21 -11.71 -12.51 -8.99
N GLN A 22 -12.85 -12.64 -9.69
CA GLN A 22 -12.92 -12.70 -11.16
C GLN A 22 -13.45 -11.40 -11.77
N SER A 23 -14.06 -10.55 -10.95
CA SER A 23 -14.72 -9.33 -11.40
C SER A 23 -14.56 -8.21 -10.37
N ARG A 24 -14.71 -6.96 -10.83
CA ARG A 24 -14.83 -5.79 -9.96
C ARG A 24 -16.20 -5.16 -10.09
N CYS A 25 -16.62 -4.44 -9.06
CA CYS A 25 -17.80 -3.58 -9.13
C CYS A 25 -17.68 -2.63 -10.33
N GLY A 26 -18.74 -2.54 -11.14
CA GLY A 26 -18.73 -1.72 -12.35
C GLY A 26 -18.71 -0.21 -12.06
N ARG A 27 -19.28 0.19 -10.93
CA ARG A 27 -19.43 1.59 -10.51
C ARG A 27 -18.16 2.11 -9.84
N CYS A 28 -17.83 1.57 -8.67
CA CYS A 28 -16.69 2.05 -7.88
C CYS A 28 -15.35 1.48 -8.34
N LYS A 29 -15.34 0.30 -8.97
CA LYS A 29 -14.12 -0.47 -9.30
C LYS A 29 -13.22 -0.80 -8.10
N LEU A 30 -13.66 -0.54 -6.86
CA LEU A 30 -12.94 -0.79 -5.61
C LEU A 30 -13.14 -2.23 -5.10
N ARG A 31 -14.40 -2.65 -4.91
CA ARG A 31 -14.73 -4.01 -4.43
C ARG A 31 -14.56 -5.04 -5.54
N VAL A 32 -14.11 -6.24 -5.16
CA VAL A 32 -13.81 -7.36 -6.08
C VAL A 32 -14.53 -8.64 -5.66
N TYR A 33 -15.03 -9.41 -6.63
CA TYR A 33 -15.87 -10.57 -6.36
C TYR A 33 -15.53 -11.74 -7.28
N CYS A 34 -15.61 -12.96 -6.75
CA CYS A 34 -15.47 -14.18 -7.54
C CYS A 34 -16.67 -14.44 -8.46
N SER A 35 -17.88 -14.03 -8.04
CA SER A 35 -19.14 -14.27 -8.75
C SER A 35 -20.16 -13.14 -8.53
N PRO A 36 -21.22 -13.06 -9.37
CA PRO A 36 -22.34 -12.14 -9.15
C PRO A 36 -23.05 -12.36 -7.81
N SER A 37 -23.16 -13.62 -7.36
CA SER A 37 -23.78 -13.95 -6.07
C SER A 37 -23.06 -13.30 -4.89
N CYS A 38 -21.72 -13.30 -4.87
CA CYS A 38 -20.95 -12.64 -3.83
C CYS A 38 -21.10 -11.11 -3.87
N ARG A 39 -21.20 -10.52 -5.06
CA ARG A 39 -21.46 -9.09 -5.21
C ARG A 39 -22.83 -8.71 -4.64
N ASP A 40 -23.85 -9.50 -4.94
CA ASP A 40 -25.22 -9.19 -4.56
C ASP A 40 -25.44 -9.42 -3.05
N ALA A 41 -24.75 -10.38 -2.44
CA ALA A 41 -24.69 -10.54 -0.99
C ALA A 41 -24.02 -9.33 -0.30
N ASP A 42 -22.88 -8.88 -0.81
CA ASP A 42 -22.17 -7.69 -0.31
C ASP A 42 -22.95 -6.38 -0.59
N TRP A 43 -23.89 -6.39 -1.55
CA TRP A 43 -24.56 -5.18 -2.04
C TRP A 43 -25.38 -4.46 -0.96
N ILE A 44 -25.89 -5.20 0.02
CA ILE A 44 -26.69 -4.66 1.13
C ILE A 44 -25.88 -3.58 1.87
N ASP A 45 -24.61 -3.86 2.16
CA ASP A 45 -23.71 -2.93 2.84
C ASP A 45 -22.96 -2.05 1.84
N HIS A 46 -22.50 -2.64 0.73
CA HIS A 46 -21.69 -1.96 -0.28
C HIS A 46 -22.38 -0.74 -0.89
N LYS A 47 -23.70 -0.79 -1.10
CA LYS A 47 -24.44 0.32 -1.75
C LYS A 47 -24.32 1.65 -1.01
N VAL A 48 -24.10 1.63 0.31
CA VAL A 48 -24.03 2.83 1.16
C VAL A 48 -22.80 3.68 0.81
N TYR A 49 -21.70 3.04 0.39
CA TYR A 49 -20.43 3.69 0.05
C TYR A 49 -19.98 3.40 -1.39
N CYS A 50 -20.88 2.91 -2.26
CA CYS A 50 -20.55 2.61 -3.64
C CYS A 50 -20.58 3.86 -4.52
N GLU A 51 -19.46 4.58 -4.53
CA GLU A 51 -19.27 5.79 -5.33
C GLU A 51 -18.39 5.52 -6.54
N ALA A 52 -18.66 6.20 -7.66
CA ALA A 52 -17.76 6.15 -8.80
C ALA A 52 -16.40 6.70 -8.39
N PRO A 53 -15.28 6.12 -8.86
CA PRO A 53 -13.99 6.72 -8.58
C PRO A 53 -14.02 8.15 -9.11
N SER A 54 -13.80 9.13 -8.23
CA SER A 54 -13.58 10.50 -8.66
C SER A 54 -12.53 10.45 -9.75
N THR A 55 -12.75 11.15 -10.86
CA THR A 55 -11.76 11.24 -11.92
C THR A 55 -10.40 11.48 -11.29
N PRO A 56 -9.35 10.74 -11.67
CA PRO A 56 -8.02 11.00 -11.15
C PRO A 56 -7.80 12.49 -11.35
N ILE A 57 -7.52 13.20 -10.26
CA ILE A 57 -7.29 14.64 -10.29
C ILE A 57 -6.19 14.78 -11.33
N ALA A 58 -6.51 15.34 -12.49
CA ALA A 58 -5.56 15.50 -13.57
C ALA A 58 -4.61 16.60 -13.10
N TYR A 59 -3.58 16.22 -12.34
CA TYR A 59 -2.58 17.16 -11.91
C TYR A 59 -1.89 17.69 -13.15
N THR A 60 -1.90 19.01 -13.30
CA THR A 60 -1.13 19.65 -14.36
C THR A 60 0.36 19.36 -14.15
N LYS A 61 1.15 19.45 -15.22
CA LYS A 61 2.62 19.32 -15.12
C LYS A 61 3.21 20.26 -14.06
N GLU A 62 2.59 21.43 -13.89
CA GLU A 62 2.98 22.43 -12.89
C GLU A 62 2.68 21.98 -11.45
N GLN A 63 1.52 21.38 -11.22
CA GLN A 63 1.14 20.81 -9.91
C GLN A 63 2.04 19.63 -9.53
N MET A 64 2.44 18.80 -10.50
CA MET A 64 3.40 17.70 -10.26
C MET A 64 4.80 18.23 -9.91
N ARG A 65 5.30 19.24 -10.64
CA ARG A 65 6.62 19.86 -10.36
C ARG A 65 6.69 20.45 -8.95
N THR A 66 5.65 21.16 -8.51
CA THR A 66 5.61 21.75 -7.17
C THR A 66 5.54 20.69 -6.07
N TRP A 67 4.86 19.56 -6.28
CA TRP A 67 4.83 18.45 -5.33
C TRP A 67 6.22 17.80 -5.16
N TYR A 68 6.92 17.50 -6.26
CA TYR A 68 8.28 16.95 -6.21
C TYR A 68 9.31 17.96 -5.66
N ALA A 69 9.19 19.25 -6.01
CA ALA A 69 10.06 20.29 -5.46
C ALA A 69 9.86 20.50 -3.95
N LYS A 70 8.67 20.22 -3.42
CA LYS A 70 8.41 20.24 -1.97
C LYS A 70 9.02 19.04 -1.25
N GLN A 71 9.14 17.89 -1.91
CA GLN A 71 9.80 16.70 -1.34
C GLN A 71 11.31 16.85 -1.27
N ASP A 72 11.94 17.53 -2.22
CA ASP A 72 13.39 17.77 -2.24
C ASP A 72 13.86 18.55 -0.99
N LYS A 73 13.02 19.46 -0.46
CA LYS A 73 13.28 20.20 0.79
C LYS A 73 13.28 19.34 2.07
N PHE A 74 12.94 18.07 1.98
CA PHE A 74 13.10 17.11 3.08
C PHE A 74 14.38 16.25 2.92
N ARG A 75 15.00 16.19 1.74
CA ARG A 75 16.21 15.40 1.48
C ARG A 75 17.47 16.06 2.04
N ASP A 76 17.47 17.38 2.22
CA ASP A 76 18.60 18.11 2.81
C ASP A 76 18.72 17.94 4.35
N LYS A 77 17.76 17.29 5.02
CA LYS A 77 17.84 17.05 6.48
C LYS A 77 18.68 15.83 6.88
N ASP A 78 19.20 15.09 5.90
CA ASP A 78 20.08 13.95 6.15
C ASP A 78 21.57 14.32 6.06
N GLU A 79 21.91 15.57 5.70
CA GLU A 79 23.30 16.04 5.60
C GLU A 79 23.87 16.56 6.96
N GLU A 80 23.02 16.73 7.98
CA GLU A 80 23.42 17.00 9.37
C GLU A 80 23.50 15.71 10.24
N LEU A 81 23.93 14.59 9.64
CA LEU A 81 24.25 13.35 10.35
C LEU A 81 25.69 12.89 10.10
N SER A 82 26.61 13.83 9.82
CA SER A 82 28.05 13.58 9.67
C SER A 82 28.91 13.99 10.87
N ALA A 83 28.29 14.39 11.99
CA ALA A 83 28.99 14.81 13.22
C ALA A 83 28.74 13.88 14.43
N PHE A 84 28.49 12.59 14.21
CA PHE A 84 28.69 11.58 15.26
C PHE A 84 30.14 11.09 15.14
N GLU A 85 30.98 11.65 16.00
CA GLU A 85 32.35 11.20 16.27
C GLU A 85 32.39 9.66 16.33
N GLU A 86 33.29 9.05 15.56
CA GLU A 86 33.47 7.60 15.53
C GLU A 86 33.84 7.12 16.93
N VAL A 87 32.86 6.63 17.70
CA VAL A 87 33.13 5.94 18.96
C VAL A 87 33.79 4.61 18.57
N PRO A 88 35.06 4.34 18.96
CA PRO A 88 35.70 3.09 18.64
C PRO A 88 34.93 1.96 19.32
N LEU A 89 34.32 1.10 18.50
CA LEU A 89 33.63 -0.10 18.96
C LEU A 89 34.64 -0.99 19.71
N PRO A 90 34.42 -1.35 20.98
CA PRO A 90 35.22 -2.38 21.62
C PRO A 90 35.00 -3.69 20.87
N ALA A 91 36.10 -4.40 20.60
CA ALA A 91 36.11 -5.64 19.84
C ALA A 91 35.03 -6.61 20.34
N PHE A 92 34.08 -6.94 19.45
CA PHE A 92 32.92 -7.81 19.71
C PHE A 92 33.30 -9.27 20.13
N GLY A 93 34.59 -9.57 20.26
CA GLY A 93 35.12 -10.87 20.69
C GLY A 93 35.19 -11.07 22.21
N GLU A 94 35.08 -10.02 23.04
CA GLU A 94 35.28 -10.15 24.51
C GLU A 94 33.99 -10.19 25.34
N MET A 95 32.82 -10.00 24.73
CA MET A 95 31.54 -9.90 25.47
C MET A 95 30.76 -11.23 25.60
N TRP A 96 31.33 -12.36 25.16
CA TRP A 96 30.75 -13.70 25.37
C TRP A 96 31.61 -14.59 26.29
N ALA A 97 32.73 -14.08 26.83
CA ALA A 97 33.56 -14.80 27.80
C ALA A 97 33.04 -14.70 29.26
N ARG A 98 31.93 -13.97 29.48
CA ARG A 98 31.32 -13.76 30.80
C ARG A 98 30.01 -14.52 31.03
N PHE A 99 29.58 -15.30 30.04
CA PHE A 99 28.53 -16.32 30.17
C PHE A 99 29.16 -17.74 30.16
N LYS A 100 30.29 -17.91 30.87
CA LYS A 100 30.85 -19.23 31.18
C LYS A 100 30.51 -19.58 32.63
N LYS A 101 29.67 -20.59 32.84
CA LYS A 101 29.75 -21.64 33.88
C LYS A 101 28.39 -22.28 34.14
#